data_AF-A0A354Y7A2-F1
#
_entry.id   AF-A0A354Y7A2-F1
#
_cell.length_a   1.000
_cell.length_b   1.000
_cell.length_c   1.000
_cell.angle_alpha   90.00
_cell.angle_beta   90.00
_cell.angle_gamma   90.00
#
_symmetry.space_group_name_H-M   'P 1'
#
loop_
_entity.id
_entity.type
_entity.pdbx_description
1 polymer ?
#
loop_
_entity_poly.entity_id
_entity_poly.type
_entity_poly.pdbx_seq_one_letter_code
_entity_poly.pdbx_strand_id
1 'polypeptide(L)'
;MNDRAETIDLDACAREPIHIPGLIQPYGVLLVVEPADGRIVQASATAAEVLGAPMQQLLGARYDEVLQLSPHARPYPVQGESQHLIHAPVSFPRRSGAPAQAW
;
A
#
# COMPACT_ATOMS: atom_id res chain seq x y z
N MET A 1 18.95 -44.10 -3.66
CA MET A 1 19.47 -42.94 -2.91
C MET A 1 18.72 -41.68 -3.33
N ASN A 2 17.82 -41.20 -2.47
CA ASN A 2 17.63 -39.79 -2.07
C ASN A 2 16.16 -39.58 -1.65
N ASP A 3 15.75 -40.24 -0.56
CA ASP A 3 14.57 -39.82 0.22
C ASP A 3 14.96 -38.55 0.98
N ARG A 4 14.58 -37.40 0.45
CA ARG A 4 14.65 -36.10 1.13
C ARG A 4 13.25 -35.51 1.32
N ALA A 5 12.26 -36.35 1.58
CA ALA A 5 10.99 -35.89 2.12
C ALA A 5 11.09 -35.87 3.65
N GLU A 6 11.86 -34.91 4.17
CA GLU A 6 11.73 -34.50 5.56
C GLU A 6 10.26 -34.07 5.75
N THR A 7 9.54 -34.71 6.67
CA THR A 7 8.11 -34.42 6.90
C THR A 7 7.99 -32.94 7.27
N ILE A 8 7.36 -32.15 6.40
CA ILE A 8 7.17 -30.71 6.62
C ILE A 8 6.38 -30.54 7.93
N ASP A 9 6.99 -29.88 8.91
CA ASP A 9 6.34 -29.49 10.15
C ASP A 9 5.36 -28.34 9.87
N LEU A 10 4.10 -28.69 9.65
CA LEU A 10 3.02 -27.74 9.40
C LEU A 10 2.77 -26.83 10.61
N ASP A 11 3.09 -27.28 11.83
CA ASP A 11 2.96 -26.43 13.02
C ASP A 11 3.99 -25.31 13.01
N ALA A 12 5.16 -25.51 12.40
CA ALA A 12 6.14 -24.44 12.15
C ALA A 12 5.63 -23.41 11.12
N CYS A 13 5.04 -23.88 10.01
CA CYS A 13 4.45 -22.99 9.01
C CYS A 13 3.30 -22.14 9.59
N ALA A 14 2.47 -22.72 10.46
CA ALA A 14 1.33 -22.03 11.07
C ALA A 14 1.74 -20.90 12.05
N ARG A 15 2.99 -20.90 12.53
CA ARG A 15 3.53 -19.88 13.44
C ARG A 15 4.09 -18.65 12.72
N GLU A 16 4.28 -18.71 11.40
CA GLU A 16 4.82 -17.57 10.66
C GLU A 16 3.79 -16.43 10.57
N PRO A 17 4.16 -15.19 10.96
CA PRO A 17 3.24 -14.05 10.94
C PRO A 17 3.09 -13.46 9.53
N ILE A 18 2.65 -14.27 8.56
CA ILE A 18 2.51 -13.90 7.15
C ILE A 18 1.52 -12.75 6.89
N HIS A 19 0.65 -12.41 7.86
CA HIS A 19 -0.33 -11.32 7.78
C HIS A 19 0.23 -9.96 8.21
N ILE A 20 1.42 -9.91 8.81
CA ILE A 20 2.12 -8.70 9.26
C ILE A 20 3.60 -8.71 8.86
N PRO A 21 3.94 -8.97 7.57
CA PRO A 21 5.32 -9.11 7.15
C PRO A 21 6.13 -7.80 7.24
N GLY A 22 5.47 -6.65 7.43
CA GLY A 22 6.10 -5.33 7.41
C GLY A 22 6.58 -4.89 6.02
N LEU A 23 6.21 -5.63 4.98
CA LEU A 23 6.64 -5.45 3.60
C LEU A 23 5.45 -5.62 2.67
N ILE A 24 5.54 -5.01 1.48
CA ILE A 24 4.60 -5.23 0.38
C ILE A 24 5.36 -5.79 -0.82
N GLN A 25 4.64 -6.40 -1.75
CA GLN A 25 5.20 -6.61 -3.09
C GLN A 25 5.49 -5.25 -3.74
N PRO A 26 6.64 -5.09 -4.38
CA PRO A 26 7.15 -3.76 -4.70
C PRO A 26 6.54 -3.16 -6.00
N TYR A 27 5.59 -3.85 -6.62
CA TYR A 27 4.88 -3.46 -7.85
C TYR A 27 3.91 -2.28 -7.70
N GLY A 28 3.81 -1.69 -6.52
CA GLY A 28 2.86 -0.62 -6.24
C GLY A 28 3.16 0.11 -4.95
N VAL A 29 2.16 0.81 -4.45
CA VAL A 29 2.24 1.61 -3.22
C VAL A 29 1.14 1.17 -2.27
N LEU A 30 1.48 1.10 -0.98
CA LEU A 30 0.51 1.02 0.10
C LEU A 30 0.60 2.30 0.93
N LEU A 31 -0.55 2.93 1.14
CA LEU A 31 -0.70 4.07 2.04
C LEU A 31 -1.69 3.68 3.15
N VAL A 32 -1.38 4.07 4.39
CA VAL A 32 -2.32 4.04 5.51
C VAL A 32 -2.71 5.48 5.80
N VAL A 33 -4.02 5.74 5.83
CA VAL A 33 -4.59 7.09 5.89
C VAL A 33 -5.50 7.19 7.11
N GLU A 34 -5.33 8.23 7.91
CA GLU A 34 -6.24 8.60 9.00
C GLU A 34 -7.60 9.01 8.42
N PRO A 35 -8.70 8.30 8.72
CA PRO A 35 -10.01 8.62 8.17
C PRO A 35 -10.53 10.01 8.56
N ALA A 36 -10.15 10.52 9.73
CA ALA A 36 -10.70 11.78 10.26
C ALA A 36 -10.29 13.02 9.44
N ASP A 37 -9.06 13.06 8.95
CA ASP A 37 -8.47 14.23 8.29
C ASP A 37 -7.78 13.92 6.94
N GLY A 38 -7.69 12.64 6.60
CA GLY A 38 -7.10 12.16 5.37
C GLY A 38 -5.57 12.17 5.34
N ARG A 39 -4.95 12.28 6.51
CA ARG A 39 -3.49 12.31 6.63
C ARG A 39 -2.86 10.94 6.42
N ILE A 40 -1.79 10.89 5.64
CA ILE A 40 -0.98 9.67 5.50
C ILE A 40 -0.19 9.43 6.79
N VAL A 41 -0.44 8.30 7.44
CA VAL A 41 0.24 7.88 8.69
C VAL A 41 1.31 6.82 8.45
N GLN A 42 1.22 6.06 7.36
CA GLN A 42 2.25 5.14 6.90
C GLN A 42 2.29 5.09 5.38
N ALA A 43 3.46 4.82 4.81
CA ALA A 43 3.65 4.65 3.38
C ALA A 43 4.71 3.57 3.12
N SER A 44 4.54 2.79 2.05
CA SER A 44 5.52 1.80 1.62
C SER A 44 6.83 2.44 1.16
N ALA A 45 7.94 1.69 1.19
CA ALA A 45 9.24 2.18 0.74
C ALA A 45 9.25 2.67 -0.73
N THR A 46 8.37 2.10 -1.57
CA THR A 46 8.17 2.47 -2.99
C THR A 46 7.40 3.77 -3.19
N ALA A 47 6.74 4.30 -2.14
CA ALA A 47 5.81 5.41 -2.27
C ALA A 47 6.48 6.68 -2.81
N ALA A 48 7.71 6.97 -2.39
CA ALA A 48 8.37 8.20 -2.77
C ALA A 48 8.63 8.31 -4.28
N GLU A 49 9.09 7.21 -4.87
CA GLU A 49 9.35 7.12 -6.30
C GLU A 49 8.03 7.12 -7.11
N VAL A 50 7.07 6.29 -6.70
CA VAL A 50 5.82 6.12 -7.46
C VAL A 50 4.91 7.34 -7.37
N LEU A 51 4.86 8.03 -6.22
CA LEU A 51 4.04 9.23 -6.03
C LEU A 51 4.75 10.52 -6.45
N GLY A 52 6.07 10.49 -6.68
CA GLY A 52 6.86 11.66 -7.06
C GLY A 52 7.07 12.66 -5.93
N ALA A 53 7.15 12.20 -4.68
CA ALA A 53 7.35 13.06 -3.51
C ALA A 53 8.24 12.39 -2.46
N PRO A 54 9.21 13.09 -1.84
CA PRO A 54 10.03 12.52 -0.76
C PRO A 54 9.18 11.99 0.40
N MET A 55 9.63 10.90 1.05
CA MET A 55 8.90 10.27 2.16
C MET A 55 8.54 11.26 3.28
N GLN A 56 9.41 12.23 3.57
CA GLN A 56 9.21 13.27 4.57
C GLN A 56 8.07 14.25 4.21
N GLN A 57 7.72 14.34 2.94
CA GLN A 57 6.59 15.13 2.45
C GLN A 57 5.32 14.29 2.29
N LEU A 58 5.43 12.95 2.32
CA LEU A 58 4.29 12.04 2.28
C LEU A 58 3.67 11.89 3.67
N LEU A 59 4.50 11.55 4.67
CA LEU A 59 4.01 11.37 6.04
C LEU A 59 3.50 12.70 6.57
N GLY A 60 2.24 12.72 7.01
CA GLY A 60 1.60 13.91 7.52
C GLY A 60 0.87 14.77 6.48
N ALA A 61 1.09 14.55 5.18
CA ALA A 61 0.32 15.21 4.13
C ALA A 61 -1.05 14.55 3.97
N ARG A 62 -2.02 15.30 3.44
CA ARG A 62 -3.28 14.70 3.01
C ARG A 62 -3.06 13.85 1.76
N TYR A 63 -3.70 12.69 1.70
CA TYR A 63 -3.53 11.77 0.57
C TYR A 63 -3.90 12.40 -0.79
N ASP A 64 -4.90 13.30 -0.81
CA ASP A 64 -5.42 13.94 -2.04
C ASP A 64 -4.43 14.93 -2.67
N GLU A 65 -3.39 15.34 -1.94
CA GLU A 65 -2.30 16.15 -2.45
C GLU A 65 -1.27 15.36 -3.28
N VAL A 66 -1.28 14.02 -3.16
CA VAL A 66 -0.28 13.11 -3.78
C VAL A 66 -0.91 11.99 -4.60
N LEU A 67 -2.19 11.68 -4.35
CA LEU A 67 -2.96 10.64 -5.01
C LEU A 67 -4.40 11.12 -5.16
N GLN A 68 -4.86 11.32 -6.39
CA GLN A 68 -6.23 11.71 -6.66
C GLN A 68 -7.02 10.49 -7.11
N LEU A 69 -8.19 10.31 -6.52
CA LEU A 69 -9.14 9.26 -6.85
C LEU A 69 -10.22 9.82 -7.78
N SER A 70 -10.81 8.97 -8.62
CA SER A 70 -12.00 9.35 -9.38
C SER A 70 -13.15 9.79 -8.45
N PRO A 71 -14.09 10.65 -8.89
CA PRO A 71 -15.14 11.20 -8.02
C PRO A 71 -16.02 10.16 -7.30
N HIS A 72 -16.11 8.95 -7.87
CA HIS A 72 -16.90 7.84 -7.33
C HIS A 72 -16.13 6.93 -6.37
N ALA A 73 -14.80 7.14 -6.24
CA ALA A 73 -13.92 6.35 -5.40
C ALA A 73 -13.53 7.14 -4.15
N ARG A 74 -14.49 7.33 -3.24
CA ARG A 74 -14.22 7.96 -1.95
C ARG A 74 -13.71 6.89 -0.97
N PRO A 75 -12.50 7.04 -0.40
CA PRO A 75 -11.89 5.99 0.43
C PRO A 75 -12.39 6.04 1.89
N TYR A 76 -13.28 6.98 2.22
CA TYR A 76 -13.75 7.21 3.59
C TYR A 76 -15.10 6.58 3.85
N PRO A 77 -15.35 6.16 5.11
CA PRO A 77 -16.58 5.51 5.49
C PRO A 77 -17.78 6.41 5.20
N VAL A 78 -18.63 5.96 4.27
CA VAL A 78 -20.04 6.34 4.28
C VAL A 78 -20.67 5.47 5.36
N GLN A 79 -21.17 6.07 6.45
CA GLN A 79 -21.95 5.40 7.51
C GLN A 79 -21.19 4.47 8.49
N GLY A 80 -19.85 4.55 8.57
CA GLY A 80 -19.07 3.86 9.61
C GLY A 80 -18.69 2.41 9.31
N GLU A 81 -19.04 1.89 8.13
CA GLU A 81 -18.64 0.57 7.64
C GLU A 81 -17.34 0.66 6.81
N SER A 82 -16.51 -0.38 6.88
CA SER A 82 -15.33 -0.49 6.00
C SER A 82 -15.78 -0.76 4.56
N GLN A 83 -15.36 0.08 3.61
CA GLN A 83 -15.62 -0.12 2.20
C GLN A 83 -14.39 -0.67 1.48
N HIS A 84 -14.59 -1.77 0.76
CA HIS A 84 -13.60 -2.30 -0.18
C HIS A 84 -13.90 -1.76 -1.58
N LEU A 85 -13.12 -0.78 -2.04
CA LEU A 85 -13.13 -0.37 -3.44
C LEU A 85 -12.29 -1.39 -4.24
N ILE A 86 -12.92 -2.11 -5.18
CA ILE A 86 -12.21 -3.15 -5.96
C ILE A 86 -11.15 -2.52 -6.87
N HIS A 87 -11.51 -1.43 -7.55
CA HIS A 87 -10.61 -0.69 -8.42
C HIS A 87 -11.14 0.71 -8.66
N ALA A 88 -10.26 1.70 -8.65
CA ALA A 88 -10.55 3.07 -9.04
C ALA A 88 -9.39 3.63 -9.88
N PRO A 89 -9.67 4.36 -10.97
CA PRO A 89 -8.65 5.15 -11.63
C PRO A 89 -8.05 6.15 -10.63
N VAL A 90 -6.73 6.25 -10.65
CA VAL A 90 -5.96 7.19 -9.82
C VAL A 90 -5.01 8.02 -10.69
N SER A 91 -4.72 9.24 -10.25
CA SER A 91 -3.65 10.06 -10.82
C SER A 91 -2.68 10.50 -9.73
N PHE A 92 -1.44 10.77 -10.13
CA PHE A 92 -0.35 11.15 -9.23
C PHE A 92 0.08 12.59 -9.55
N PRO A 93 -0.54 13.61 -8.94
CA PRO A 93 -0.33 15.01 -9.31
C PRO A 93 1.11 15.50 -9.14
N ARG A 94 1.91 14.86 -8.27
CA ARG A 94 3.31 15.20 -8.04
C ARG A 94 4.29 14.40 -8.92
N ARG A 95 3.80 13.42 -9.68
CA ARG A 95 4.64 12.55 -10.51
C ARG A 95 4.82 13.14 -11.90
N SER A 96 6.06 13.51 -12.24
CA SER A 96 6.44 14.10 -13.53
C SER A 96 6.88 13.10 -14.60
N GLY A 97 7.06 11.81 -14.27
CA GLY A 97 7.53 10.77 -15.20
C GLY A 97 7.16 9.36 -14.76
N ALA A 98 7.49 8.36 -15.58
CA ALA A 98 7.38 6.96 -15.16
C ALA A 98 8.37 6.67 -14.02
N PRO A 99 8.03 5.78 -13.06
CA PRO A 99 9.00 5.32 -12.07
C PRO A 99 10.21 4.69 -12.78
N ALA A 100 11.40 4.84 -12.19
CA ALA A 100 12.64 4.33 -12.74
C ALA A 100 12.65 2.80 -12.75
N GLN A 101 11.96 2.19 -11.78
CA GLN A 101 11.73 0.75 -11.75
C GLN A 101 10.48 0.39 -12.58
N ALA A 102 10.73 -0.18 -13.77
CA ALA A 102 9.71 -0.89 -14.54
C ALA A 102 9.54 -2.30 -13.96
N TRP A 103 8.29 -2.70 -13.73
CA TRP A 103 7.92 -3.98 -13.15
C TRP A 103 7.31 -4.90 -14.20
#